data_AF-A0A3Q7TKG5-F1
#
_entry.id   AF-A0A3Q7TKG5-F1
#
_cell.length_a   1.000
_cell.length_b   1.000
_cell.length_c   1.000
_cell.angle_alpha   90.00
_cell.angle_beta   90.00
_cell.angle_gamma   90.00
#
_symmetry.space_group_name_H-M   'P 1'
#
loop_
_entity.id
_entity.type
_entity.pdbx_description
1 polymer ?
#
loop_
_entity_poly.entity_id
_entity_poly.type
_entity_poly.pdbx_seq_one_letter_code
_entity_poly.pdbx_strand_id
1 'polypeptide(L)'
;MRLLKLLIFLAHWGVARAEPGKFWHISDLHLDPDYKVSEDPLQVCPSAGSQPVPNAGPWGDYLCDSPWILINSSIYAMKEIEPEPDFILWTGDNTPHVANERLGEAAVLRIVGRLTRLIREVFPDTKVYAALGNHDFHPKNQLPSGNNNIYNQVAELWTPWLSKESIALFKQGAFYSEKLPGLSGAGRVVVLNTNLYYSNNEQTAGMVDPGQQFRWLDEVLTNASRAKEMVYIVGHVPPGFFEKKRNKAWFWKSFNEEYLKVVGKHHRVIAGQFFGHQHTDSFRMFYDDAGAPISVMFLTPGVTPWKTTLPGVVNGANNPSIRVFEYDRATLSLQDMVTYFVNLSQANAQGTPLWELEYRLTQAYGVPDAGARSMHTALGRIASDPRVLQRYYVYNSVSYEPSACEQFLNGSCRSPHPGLPACGWSEYRAPPGRGAPRARALGLNGRSARSRHTRFAKSRRRGAEPASLSYDRADARGRSPSRAPLSGPFRRLHRKARRRAVREAKDGRRGRAVFGPSGPRGRRGRPPGAPTAAGRIAGAPSRGVRGPRSSPDGAGRGSPAPEARALGGP
;
A
#
# COMPACT_ATOMS: atom_id res chain seq x y z
N MET A 1 -48.79 -24.19 25.71
CA MET A 1 -48.34 -22.79 25.89
C MET A 1 -46.89 -22.62 26.39
N ARG A 2 -46.20 -23.64 26.96
CA ARG A 2 -44.80 -23.51 27.41
C ARG A 2 -43.74 -23.71 26.32
N LEU A 3 -44.05 -24.47 25.26
CA LEU A 3 -43.13 -24.70 24.12
C LEU A 3 -42.98 -23.44 23.23
N LEU A 4 -44.06 -22.67 23.05
CA LEU A 4 -44.06 -21.46 22.23
C LEU A 4 -43.24 -20.33 22.88
N LYS A 5 -43.20 -20.26 24.22
CA LYS A 5 -42.35 -19.29 24.94
C LYS A 5 -40.86 -19.61 24.84
N LEU A 6 -40.49 -20.89 24.71
CA LEU A 6 -39.09 -21.31 24.55
C LEU A 6 -38.57 -21.03 23.11
N LEU A 7 -39.44 -21.20 22.11
CA LEU A 7 -39.12 -20.84 20.71
C LEU A 7 -39.01 -19.33 20.49
N ILE A 8 -39.79 -18.52 21.21
CA ILE A 8 -39.66 -17.05 21.17
C ILE A 8 -38.37 -16.58 21.87
N PHE A 9 -37.92 -17.27 22.94
CA PHE A 9 -36.63 -16.99 23.59
C PHE A 9 -35.42 -17.37 22.71
N LEU A 10 -35.50 -18.47 21.94
CA LEU A 10 -34.47 -18.86 20.98
C LEU A 10 -34.45 -17.97 19.72
N ALA A 11 -35.58 -17.34 19.37
CA ALA A 11 -35.66 -16.37 18.28
C ALA A 11 -35.05 -14.99 18.61
N HIS A 12 -34.73 -14.72 19.89
CA HIS A 12 -34.11 -13.47 20.35
C HIS A 12 -32.61 -13.57 20.60
N TRP A 13 -31.98 -14.75 20.42
CA TRP A 13 -30.59 -14.79 20.02
C TRP A 13 -30.51 -14.51 18.52
N GLY A 14 -30.86 -13.27 18.17
CA GLY A 14 -30.27 -12.66 16.98
C GLY A 14 -28.77 -12.85 17.15
N VAL A 15 -28.15 -13.57 16.22
CA VAL A 15 -26.70 -13.58 16.09
C VAL A 15 -26.33 -12.11 15.88
N ALA A 16 -25.98 -11.42 16.96
CA ALA A 16 -25.39 -10.10 16.90
C ALA A 16 -24.13 -10.31 16.06
N ARG A 17 -24.22 -9.99 14.77
CA ARG A 17 -23.10 -10.09 13.86
C ARG A 17 -22.07 -9.12 14.42
N ALA A 18 -20.95 -9.65 14.90
CA ALA A 18 -19.91 -8.81 15.48
C ALA A 18 -19.56 -7.71 14.47
N GLU A 19 -19.53 -6.46 14.94
CA GLU A 19 -19.16 -5.32 14.10
C GLU A 19 -17.82 -5.62 13.41
N PRO A 20 -17.71 -5.39 12.09
CA PRO A 20 -16.48 -5.65 11.37
C PRO A 20 -15.34 -4.81 11.95
N GLY A 21 -14.13 -5.36 11.91
CA GLY A 21 -12.92 -4.59 12.17
C GLY A 21 -12.69 -3.60 11.05
N LYS A 22 -11.99 -2.51 11.37
CA LYS A 22 -11.65 -1.47 10.40
C LYS A 22 -10.19 -1.08 10.51
N PHE A 23 -9.55 -0.84 9.38
CA PHE A 23 -8.20 -0.28 9.34
C PHE A 23 -8.04 0.70 8.19
N TRP A 24 -7.25 1.74 8.42
CA TRP A 24 -6.88 2.67 7.35
C TRP A 24 -5.73 2.10 6.51
N HIS A 25 -5.72 2.43 5.23
CA HIS A 25 -4.57 2.29 4.34
C HIS A 25 -4.31 3.65 3.69
N ILE A 26 -3.15 4.23 4.00
CA ILE A 26 -2.66 5.48 3.41
C ILE A 26 -1.29 5.26 2.78
N SER A 27 -1.00 6.00 1.71
CA SER A 27 0.24 5.87 0.94
C SER A 27 0.55 7.14 0.18
N ASP A 28 1.81 7.27 -0.24
CA ASP A 28 2.24 8.26 -1.24
C ASP A 28 1.83 9.69 -0.82
N LEU A 29 2.26 10.07 0.39
CA LEU A 29 1.95 11.37 0.97
C LEU A 29 2.72 12.48 0.26
N HIS A 30 3.99 12.21 -0.10
CA HIS A 30 4.93 13.12 -0.74
C HIS A 30 4.78 14.57 -0.27
N LEU A 31 5.31 14.87 0.92
CA LEU A 31 5.37 16.25 1.41
C LEU A 31 6.36 17.05 0.56
N ASP A 32 5.87 18.09 -0.11
CA ASP A 32 6.70 19.19 -0.62
C ASP A 32 6.87 20.25 0.49
N PRO A 33 8.03 20.32 1.16
CA PRO A 33 8.24 21.26 2.26
C PRO A 33 8.34 22.71 1.78
N ASP A 34 8.58 22.94 0.48
CA ASP A 34 8.82 24.25 -0.11
C ASP A 34 7.60 24.75 -0.91
N TYR A 35 6.47 24.03 -0.87
CA TYR A 35 5.22 24.48 -1.46
C TYR A 35 4.79 25.83 -0.89
N LYS A 36 4.54 26.81 -1.75
CA LYS A 36 3.98 28.12 -1.40
C LYS A 36 3.09 28.64 -2.52
N VAL A 37 2.00 29.32 -2.13
CA VAL A 37 1.23 30.12 -3.09
C VAL A 37 2.10 31.33 -3.49
N SER A 38 2.37 31.46 -4.78
CA SER A 38 3.31 32.44 -5.34
C SER A 38 2.72 33.07 -6.61
N GLU A 39 2.98 34.36 -6.83
CA GLU A 39 2.66 35.03 -8.10
C GLU A 39 3.57 34.57 -9.24
N ASP A 40 4.81 34.17 -8.92
CA ASP A 40 5.71 33.52 -9.88
C ASP A 40 5.35 32.03 -9.98
N PRO A 41 4.81 31.56 -11.13
CA PRO A 41 4.35 30.18 -11.30
C PRO A 41 5.49 29.16 -11.30
N LEU A 42 6.76 29.57 -11.43
CA LEU A 42 7.93 28.68 -11.36
C LEU A 42 8.48 28.55 -9.93
N GLN A 43 7.94 29.30 -8.97
CA GLN A 43 8.36 29.27 -7.57
C GLN A 43 7.29 28.72 -6.62
N VAL A 44 6.25 28.08 -7.15
CA VAL A 44 5.20 27.49 -6.31
C VAL A 44 5.70 26.25 -5.58
N CYS A 45 6.30 25.31 -6.31
CA CYS A 45 6.75 24.04 -5.75
C CYS A 45 7.93 23.49 -6.57
N PRO A 46 9.00 22.97 -5.94
CA PRO A 46 10.09 22.32 -6.66
C PRO A 46 9.69 21.00 -7.31
N SER A 47 8.64 20.32 -6.83
CA SER A 47 8.12 19.05 -7.35
C SER A 47 7.50 19.15 -8.76
N ALA A 48 7.08 20.34 -9.20
CA ALA A 48 6.65 20.59 -10.58
C ALA A 48 7.83 20.65 -11.58
N GLY A 49 9.07 20.71 -11.08
CA GLY A 49 10.28 20.87 -11.90
C GLY A 49 10.30 22.23 -12.60
N SER A 50 10.26 22.22 -13.92
CA SER A 50 10.23 23.43 -14.76
C SER A 50 8.83 23.79 -15.28
N GLN A 51 7.80 23.05 -14.86
CA GLN A 51 6.43 23.33 -15.29
C GLN A 51 5.86 24.54 -14.53
N PRO A 52 5.31 25.55 -15.21
CA PRO A 52 4.64 26.65 -14.53
C PRO A 52 3.37 26.18 -13.84
N VAL A 53 3.16 26.61 -12.61
CA VAL A 53 1.99 26.32 -11.77
C VAL A 53 1.17 27.60 -11.58
N PRO A 54 0.34 27.99 -12.55
CA PRO A 54 -0.47 29.21 -12.45
C PRO A 54 -1.62 29.02 -11.45
N ASN A 55 -1.93 30.07 -10.69
CA ASN A 55 -3.08 30.10 -9.77
C ASN A 55 -3.10 28.95 -8.74
N ALA A 56 -1.93 28.60 -8.22
CA ALA A 56 -1.79 27.58 -7.18
C ALA A 56 -2.66 27.91 -5.96
N GLY A 57 -3.40 26.93 -5.46
CA GLY A 57 -4.27 27.10 -4.30
C GLY A 57 -3.62 26.60 -2.99
N PRO A 58 -4.13 26.99 -1.82
CA PRO A 58 -3.50 26.65 -0.55
C PRO A 58 -3.46 25.14 -0.25
N TRP A 59 -4.36 24.35 -0.85
CA TRP A 59 -4.47 22.91 -0.62
C TRP A 59 -3.61 22.06 -1.54
N GLY A 60 -2.88 22.69 -2.47
CA GLY A 60 -2.01 21.99 -3.42
C GLY A 60 -2.35 22.32 -4.87
N ASP A 61 -1.62 21.70 -5.78
CA ASP A 61 -1.86 21.77 -7.23
C ASP A 61 -1.55 20.42 -7.86
N TYR A 62 -2.23 20.03 -8.93
CA TYR A 62 -2.00 18.74 -9.58
C TYR A 62 -0.61 18.62 -10.23
N LEU A 63 0.16 19.69 -10.39
CA LEU A 63 1.57 19.62 -10.83
C LEU A 63 2.54 19.47 -9.67
N CYS A 64 2.09 19.69 -8.43
CA CYS A 64 2.91 19.67 -7.23
C CYS A 64 2.66 18.41 -6.41
N ASP A 65 3.66 18.07 -5.61
CA ASP A 65 3.48 17.21 -4.45
C ASP A 65 2.73 17.94 -3.32
N SER A 66 2.32 17.20 -2.30
CA SER A 66 1.42 17.69 -1.24
C SER A 66 2.04 18.80 -0.40
N PRO A 67 1.36 19.96 -0.22
CA PRO A 67 1.71 20.85 0.87
C PRO A 67 1.40 20.21 2.23
N TRP A 68 2.06 20.69 3.29
CA TRP A 68 1.81 20.22 4.66
C TRP A 68 0.33 20.27 5.05
N ILE A 69 -0.38 21.31 4.64
CA ILE A 69 -1.78 21.51 5.04
C ILE A 69 -2.72 20.45 4.43
N LEU A 70 -2.40 19.92 3.24
CA LEU A 70 -3.15 18.83 2.62
C LEU A 70 -2.95 17.51 3.37
N ILE A 71 -1.69 17.18 3.69
CA ILE A 71 -1.36 16.00 4.50
C ILE A 71 -1.97 16.10 5.89
N ASN A 72 -1.89 17.26 6.53
CA ASN A 72 -2.54 17.47 7.82
C ASN A 72 -4.05 17.24 7.71
N SER A 73 -4.68 17.82 6.68
CA SER A 73 -6.11 17.62 6.41
C SER A 73 -6.47 16.14 6.23
N SER A 74 -5.67 15.34 5.51
CA SER A 74 -5.95 13.92 5.31
C SER A 74 -5.94 13.11 6.61
N ILE A 75 -4.94 13.33 7.47
CA ILE A 75 -4.84 12.60 8.75
C ILE A 75 -5.96 13.02 9.71
N TYR A 76 -6.35 14.29 9.73
CA TYR A 76 -7.50 14.74 10.54
C TYR A 76 -8.84 14.26 9.97
N ALA A 77 -8.99 14.16 8.65
CA ALA A 77 -10.17 13.57 8.03
C ALA A 77 -10.31 12.07 8.36
N MET A 78 -9.20 11.32 8.35
CA MET A 78 -9.20 9.94 8.85
C MET A 78 -9.73 9.87 10.28
N LYS A 79 -9.32 10.79 11.16
CA LYS A 79 -9.77 10.84 12.55
C LYS A 79 -11.25 11.16 12.68
N GLU A 80 -11.77 12.05 11.84
CA GLU A 80 -13.19 12.41 11.82
C GLU A 80 -14.06 11.24 11.33
N ILE A 81 -13.60 10.52 10.30
CA ILE A 81 -14.35 9.42 9.66
C ILE A 81 -14.33 8.14 10.51
N GLU A 82 -13.14 7.72 10.96
CA GLU A 82 -12.95 6.51 11.78
C GLU A 82 -11.86 6.79 12.83
N PRO A 83 -12.26 7.27 14.03
CA PRO A 83 -11.32 7.71 15.06
C PRO A 83 -10.64 6.58 15.82
N GLU A 84 -11.21 5.37 15.79
CA GLU A 84 -10.76 4.20 16.56
C GLU A 84 -10.56 2.97 15.64
N PRO A 85 -9.73 3.09 14.59
CA PRO A 85 -9.40 1.94 13.73
C PRO A 85 -8.60 0.91 14.53
N ASP A 86 -8.73 -0.37 14.19
CA ASP A 86 -7.97 -1.44 14.83
C ASP A 86 -6.46 -1.26 14.60
N PHE A 87 -6.08 -0.72 13.43
CA PHE A 87 -4.72 -0.34 13.06
C PHE A 87 -4.69 0.56 11.80
N ILE A 88 -3.50 1.03 11.43
CA ILE A 88 -3.24 1.76 10.18
C ILE A 88 -2.15 1.05 9.39
N LEU A 89 -2.34 0.91 8.08
CA LEU A 89 -1.31 0.56 7.11
C LEU A 89 -0.79 1.85 6.46
N TRP A 90 0.52 2.08 6.53
CA TRP A 90 1.17 3.24 5.91
C TRP A 90 2.28 2.76 4.95
N THR A 91 2.02 2.79 3.65
CA THR A 91 2.90 2.18 2.65
C THR A 91 3.97 3.12 2.07
N GLY A 92 4.39 4.12 2.83
CA GLY A 92 5.58 4.94 2.51
C GLY A 92 5.37 6.01 1.43
N ASP A 93 6.51 6.47 0.90
CA ASP A 93 6.66 7.57 -0.07
C ASP A 93 6.24 8.93 0.48
N ASN A 94 7.16 9.48 1.28
CA ASN A 94 6.93 10.66 2.11
C ASN A 94 7.53 11.93 1.56
N THR A 95 8.55 11.83 0.69
CA THR A 95 9.38 12.95 0.25
C THR A 95 9.06 13.35 -1.19
N PRO A 96 9.34 14.59 -1.62
CA PRO A 96 8.83 15.08 -2.89
C PRO A 96 9.61 14.52 -4.10
N HIS A 97 9.01 14.61 -5.27
CA HIS A 97 9.57 14.31 -6.58
C HIS A 97 10.55 15.39 -7.04
N VAL A 98 11.69 15.47 -6.36
CA VAL A 98 12.78 16.39 -6.72
C VAL A 98 14.05 15.62 -7.12
N ALA A 99 15.03 16.35 -7.66
CA ALA A 99 16.36 15.81 -7.94
C ALA A 99 17.11 15.50 -6.62
N ASN A 100 17.98 14.50 -6.61
CA ASN A 100 18.67 14.05 -5.40
C ASN A 100 19.52 15.16 -4.77
N GLU A 101 20.06 16.06 -5.59
CA GLU A 101 20.89 17.20 -5.20
C GLU A 101 20.11 18.22 -4.36
N ARG A 102 18.77 18.22 -4.46
CA ARG A 102 17.87 19.08 -3.67
C ARG A 102 17.36 18.42 -2.39
N LEU A 103 17.56 17.12 -2.23
CA LEU A 103 16.99 16.36 -1.11
C LEU A 103 18.01 15.37 -0.55
N GLY A 104 18.83 15.84 0.39
CA GLY A 104 19.79 15.01 1.13
C GLY A 104 19.15 14.12 2.19
N GLU A 105 19.92 13.15 2.68
CA GLU A 105 19.50 12.17 3.69
C GLU A 105 18.87 12.78 4.94
N ALA A 106 19.45 13.86 5.48
CA ALA A 106 18.90 14.55 6.66
C ALA A 106 17.50 15.13 6.39
N ALA A 107 17.25 15.62 5.17
CA ALA A 107 15.93 16.13 4.79
C ALA A 107 14.91 14.98 4.66
N VAL A 108 15.31 13.84 4.07
CA VAL A 108 14.48 12.62 4.03
C VAL A 108 14.05 12.21 5.44
N LEU A 109 15.00 12.03 6.37
CA LEU A 109 14.71 11.63 7.75
C LEU A 109 13.85 12.65 8.50
N ARG A 110 14.07 13.94 8.26
CA ARG A 110 13.24 15.01 8.85
C ARG A 110 11.80 14.94 8.37
N ILE A 111 11.57 14.66 7.09
CA ILE A 111 10.22 14.51 6.53
C ILE A 111 9.53 13.26 7.10
N VAL A 112 10.19 12.10 7.07
CA VAL A 112 9.67 10.85 7.65
C VAL A 112 9.33 11.03 9.13
N GLY A 113 10.21 11.68 9.90
CA GLY A 113 9.98 11.99 11.31
C GLY A 113 8.87 13.02 11.55
N ARG A 114 8.60 13.93 10.62
CA ARG A 114 7.49 14.88 10.71
C ARG A 114 6.14 14.17 10.50
N LEU A 115 6.04 13.32 9.49
CA LEU A 115 4.81 12.54 9.21
C LEU A 115 4.54 11.49 10.28
N THR A 116 5.59 10.80 10.75
CA THR A 116 5.48 9.87 11.88
C THR A 116 4.90 10.56 13.12
N ARG A 117 5.35 11.79 13.43
CA ARG A 117 4.81 12.56 14.57
C ARG A 117 3.35 12.95 14.38
N LEU A 118 2.96 13.41 13.19
CA LEU A 118 1.56 13.75 12.90
C LEU A 118 0.63 12.55 13.10
N ILE A 119 0.99 11.38 12.56
CA ILE A 119 0.18 10.16 12.72
C ILE A 119 0.07 9.79 14.21
N ARG A 120 1.18 9.84 14.97
CA ARG A 120 1.17 9.56 16.41
C ARG A 120 0.40 10.59 17.24
N GLU A 121 0.35 11.83 16.81
CA GLU A 121 -0.40 12.89 17.49
C GLU A 121 -1.92 12.69 17.32
N VAL A 122 -2.36 12.37 16.10
CA VAL A 122 -3.78 12.19 15.79
C VAL A 122 -4.30 10.82 16.22
N PHE A 123 -3.45 9.78 16.15
CA PHE A 123 -3.77 8.40 16.51
C PHE A 123 -2.77 7.85 17.55
N PRO A 124 -2.80 8.37 18.80
CA PRO A 124 -1.81 8.03 19.83
C PRO A 124 -1.85 6.56 20.29
N ASP A 125 -3.03 5.94 20.26
CA ASP A 125 -3.26 4.59 20.76
C ASP A 125 -3.36 3.53 19.65
N THR A 126 -3.18 3.93 18.39
CA THR A 126 -3.35 3.06 17.23
C THR A 126 -2.01 2.49 16.77
N LYS A 127 -1.96 1.17 16.55
CA LYS A 127 -0.78 0.52 15.97
C LYS A 127 -0.68 0.83 14.47
N VAL A 128 0.51 1.20 14.01
CA VAL A 128 0.78 1.47 12.59
C VAL A 128 1.76 0.44 12.04
N TYR A 129 1.42 -0.17 10.91
CA TYR A 129 2.31 -1.04 10.15
C TYR A 129 2.81 -0.26 8.94
N ALA A 130 4.06 0.20 9.02
CA ALA A 130 4.63 1.16 8.09
C ALA A 130 5.72 0.52 7.22
N ALA A 131 5.61 0.68 5.90
CA ALA A 131 6.65 0.32 4.93
C ALA A 131 7.38 1.59 4.47
N LEU A 132 8.67 1.45 4.12
CA LEU A 132 9.37 2.50 3.37
C LEU A 132 8.97 2.44 1.89
N GLY A 133 8.80 3.60 1.27
CA GLY A 133 8.72 3.75 -0.16
C GLY A 133 10.06 4.08 -0.82
N ASN A 134 10.11 4.10 -2.15
CA ASN A 134 11.35 4.31 -2.88
C ASN A 134 11.87 5.75 -2.78
N HIS A 135 11.02 6.72 -2.43
CA HIS A 135 11.39 8.10 -2.12
C HIS A 135 11.82 8.30 -0.66
N ASP A 136 11.70 7.30 0.21
CA ASP A 136 12.10 7.39 1.63
C ASP A 136 13.59 7.09 1.85
N PHE A 137 14.42 7.33 0.84
CA PHE A 137 15.85 7.07 0.87
C PHE A 137 16.62 8.14 0.09
N HIS A 138 17.90 8.32 0.42
CA HIS A 138 18.80 9.18 -0.34
C HIS A 138 20.08 8.41 -0.74
N PRO A 139 20.44 8.36 -2.03
CA PRO A 139 19.65 8.82 -3.19
C PRO A 139 18.35 8.01 -3.37
N LYS A 140 17.31 8.61 -3.94
CA LYS A 140 16.01 7.91 -4.11
C LYS A 140 16.16 6.61 -4.92
N ASN A 141 15.32 5.64 -4.60
CA ASN A 141 15.31 4.26 -5.11
C ASN A 141 16.48 3.36 -4.67
N GLN A 142 17.61 3.90 -4.20
CA GLN A 142 18.84 3.14 -3.94
C GLN A 142 18.85 2.47 -2.56
N LEU A 143 17.76 1.77 -2.20
CA LEU A 143 17.63 1.10 -0.91
C LEU A 143 18.54 -0.14 -0.86
N PRO A 144 19.53 -0.22 0.05
CA PRO A 144 20.44 -1.35 0.11
C PRO A 144 19.80 -2.57 0.77
N SER A 145 20.36 -3.74 0.47
CA SER A 145 19.95 -5.04 1.03
C SER A 145 20.50 -5.33 2.45
N GLY A 146 21.08 -4.31 3.10
CA GLY A 146 21.71 -4.41 4.41
C GLY A 146 21.50 -3.16 5.26
N ASN A 147 22.04 -3.20 6.49
CA ASN A 147 21.93 -2.10 7.46
C ASN A 147 22.51 -0.79 6.92
N ASN A 148 21.84 0.33 7.21
CA ASN A 148 22.30 1.67 6.90
C ASN A 148 21.69 2.69 7.90
N ASN A 149 22.15 3.94 7.82
CA ASN A 149 21.71 5.00 8.73
C ASN A 149 20.20 5.29 8.64
N ILE A 150 19.61 5.34 7.43
CA ILE A 150 18.18 5.60 7.28
C ILE A 150 17.35 4.51 7.94
N TYR A 151 17.66 3.23 7.71
CA TYR A 151 16.95 2.12 8.36
C TYR A 151 17.07 2.18 9.87
N ASN A 152 18.25 2.51 10.39
CA ASN A 152 18.48 2.66 11.83
C ASN A 152 17.63 3.78 12.42
N GLN A 153 17.66 4.97 11.81
CA GLN A 153 16.94 6.15 12.32
C GLN A 153 15.42 5.99 12.20
N VAL A 154 14.93 5.39 11.12
CA VAL A 154 13.50 5.11 10.97
C VAL A 154 13.04 4.03 11.96
N ALA A 155 13.87 3.01 12.26
CA ALA A 155 13.55 2.06 13.32
C ALA A 155 13.39 2.73 14.70
N GLU A 156 14.21 3.76 15.01
CA GLU A 156 14.04 4.54 16.24
C GLU A 156 12.73 5.34 16.22
N LEU A 157 12.39 5.98 15.09
CA LEU A 157 11.13 6.72 14.93
C LEU A 157 9.91 5.81 15.11
N TRP A 158 9.97 4.57 14.61
CA TRP A 158 8.87 3.61 14.59
C TRP A 158 8.91 2.61 15.75
N THR A 159 9.86 2.73 16.67
CA THR A 159 9.97 1.88 17.87
C THR A 159 8.65 1.71 18.64
N PRO A 160 7.78 2.74 18.80
CA PRO A 160 6.48 2.56 19.47
C PRO A 160 5.54 1.55 18.80
N TRP A 161 5.74 1.24 17.52
CA TRP A 161 4.89 0.34 16.74
C TRP A 161 5.51 -1.05 16.52
N LEU A 162 6.80 -1.21 16.82
CA LEU A 162 7.60 -2.39 16.48
C LEU A 162 7.97 -3.18 17.74
N SER A 163 7.89 -4.50 17.67
CA SER A 163 8.54 -5.37 18.66
C SER A 163 10.07 -5.30 18.55
N LYS A 164 10.77 -5.78 19.57
CA LYS A 164 12.24 -5.86 19.56
C LYS A 164 12.80 -6.67 18.38
N GLU A 165 12.11 -7.73 17.99
CA GLU A 165 12.47 -8.57 16.84
C GLU A 165 12.29 -7.79 15.53
N SER A 166 11.15 -7.11 15.37
CA SER A 166 10.87 -6.27 14.21
C SER A 166 11.84 -5.09 14.09
N ILE A 167 12.26 -4.48 15.20
CA ILE A 167 13.30 -3.43 15.19
C ILE A 167 14.61 -3.99 14.65
N ALA A 168 15.03 -5.18 15.09
CA ALA A 168 16.27 -5.81 14.62
C ALA A 168 16.22 -6.13 13.11
N LEU A 169 15.11 -6.69 12.64
CA LEU A 169 14.90 -6.97 11.21
C LEU A 169 14.81 -5.68 10.38
N PHE A 170 14.10 -4.67 10.87
CA PHE A 170 13.97 -3.38 10.19
C PHE A 170 15.35 -2.74 10.00
N LYS A 171 16.19 -2.73 11.02
CA LYS A 171 17.56 -2.20 10.93
C LYS A 171 18.41 -2.97 9.90
N GLN A 172 18.12 -4.23 9.63
CA GLN A 172 18.87 -5.05 8.67
C GLN A 172 18.38 -4.91 7.22
N GLY A 173 17.09 -4.69 6.99
CA GLY A 173 16.56 -4.68 5.62
C GLY A 173 15.24 -3.92 5.41
N ALA A 174 14.77 -3.16 6.40
CA ALA A 174 13.51 -2.42 6.40
C ALA A 174 12.25 -3.27 6.10
N PHE A 175 12.29 -4.55 6.46
CA PHE A 175 11.15 -5.47 6.43
C PHE A 175 10.99 -6.14 7.80
N TYR A 176 9.77 -6.54 8.13
CA TYR A 176 9.44 -7.14 9.43
C TYR A 176 8.05 -7.77 9.43
N SER A 177 7.69 -8.48 10.51
CA SER A 177 6.32 -8.96 10.70
C SER A 177 5.85 -8.77 12.12
N GLU A 178 4.58 -8.44 12.29
CA GLU A 178 3.99 -8.13 13.59
C GLU A 178 2.62 -8.79 13.70
N LYS A 179 2.27 -9.28 14.89
CA LYS A 179 0.91 -9.77 15.15
C LYS A 179 -0.07 -8.60 15.18
N LEU A 180 -1.30 -8.86 14.73
CA LEU A 180 -2.42 -7.93 14.89
C LEU A 180 -2.84 -7.83 16.37
N PRO A 181 -3.21 -6.63 16.85
CA PRO A 181 -3.81 -6.49 18.17
C PRO A 181 -5.20 -7.18 18.21
N GLY A 182 -5.54 -7.87 19.30
CA GLY A 182 -6.87 -8.46 19.49
C GLY A 182 -6.91 -9.88 20.07
N LEU A 183 -8.12 -10.30 20.48
CA LEU A 183 -8.39 -11.52 21.27
C LEU A 183 -8.06 -12.84 20.56
N SER A 184 -8.08 -12.87 19.23
CA SER A 184 -7.83 -14.10 18.46
C SER A 184 -6.35 -14.42 18.32
N GLY A 185 -5.44 -13.42 18.34
CA GLY A 185 -3.99 -13.59 18.17
C GLY A 185 -3.55 -14.31 16.88
N ALA A 186 -4.50 -14.58 15.97
CA ALA A 186 -4.38 -15.43 14.80
C ALA A 186 -4.20 -14.62 13.49
N GLY A 187 -3.85 -13.34 13.62
CA GLY A 187 -3.61 -12.44 12.49
C GLY A 187 -2.20 -11.84 12.54
N ARG A 188 -1.58 -11.70 11.38
CA ARG A 188 -0.24 -11.12 11.22
C ARG A 188 -0.22 -10.15 10.05
N VAL A 189 0.55 -9.07 10.21
CA VAL A 189 0.94 -8.19 9.10
C VAL A 189 2.41 -8.46 8.79
N VAL A 190 2.69 -8.71 7.52
CA VAL A 190 4.04 -8.85 6.98
C VAL A 190 4.34 -7.61 6.15
N VAL A 191 5.32 -6.83 6.57
CA VAL A 191 5.73 -5.58 5.93
C VAL A 191 7.02 -5.83 5.16
N LEU A 192 6.96 -5.64 3.85
CA LEU A 192 8.05 -5.88 2.91
C LEU A 192 8.75 -4.57 2.51
N ASN A 193 10.06 -4.65 2.32
CA ASN A 193 10.84 -3.68 1.57
C ASN A 193 10.90 -4.11 0.10
N THR A 194 9.84 -3.82 -0.67
CA THR A 194 9.80 -4.16 -2.10
C THR A 194 10.60 -3.20 -2.98
N ASN A 195 11.15 -2.13 -2.41
CA ASN A 195 12.09 -1.24 -3.10
C ASN A 195 13.39 -1.96 -3.46
N LEU A 196 13.75 -3.02 -2.73
CA LEU A 196 14.84 -3.94 -3.08
C LEU A 196 14.63 -4.60 -4.45
N TYR A 197 13.39 -4.68 -4.92
CA TYR A 197 13.04 -5.32 -6.18
C TYR A 197 12.90 -4.35 -7.33
N TYR A 198 12.91 -3.05 -7.06
CA TYR A 198 12.67 -2.01 -8.06
C TYR A 198 13.78 -2.00 -9.12
N SER A 199 13.42 -1.97 -10.41
CA SER A 199 14.36 -1.95 -11.54
C SER A 199 15.32 -0.76 -11.54
N ASN A 200 14.96 0.32 -10.85
CA ASN A 200 15.79 1.52 -10.72
C ASN A 200 16.72 1.47 -9.49
N ASN A 201 16.68 0.39 -8.70
CA ASN A 201 17.58 0.19 -7.58
C ASN A 201 18.82 -0.56 -8.06
N GLU A 202 19.95 0.14 -8.17
CA GLU A 202 21.20 -0.45 -8.62
C GLU A 202 21.90 -1.23 -7.50
N GLN A 203 21.57 -0.97 -6.23
CA GLN A 203 22.15 -1.66 -5.06
C GLN A 203 21.82 -3.14 -5.02
N THR A 204 20.76 -3.58 -5.69
CA THR A 204 20.30 -4.97 -5.71
C THR A 204 20.38 -5.61 -7.09
N ALA A 205 20.98 -4.91 -8.07
CA ALA A 205 21.18 -5.44 -9.41
C ALA A 205 21.97 -6.75 -9.37
N GLY A 206 21.44 -7.79 -10.03
CA GLY A 206 22.08 -9.11 -10.08
C GLY A 206 21.97 -9.97 -8.81
N MET A 207 21.40 -9.46 -7.72
CA MET A 207 21.13 -10.27 -6.52
C MET A 207 19.97 -11.25 -6.77
N VAL A 208 20.06 -12.45 -6.20
CA VAL A 208 18.99 -13.46 -6.30
C VAL A 208 17.91 -13.24 -5.24
N ASP A 209 18.30 -12.94 -4.01
CA ASP A 209 17.40 -12.67 -2.89
C ASP A 209 17.99 -11.55 -2.00
N PRO A 210 17.83 -10.27 -2.38
CA PRO A 210 18.40 -9.15 -1.63
C PRO A 210 17.82 -9.11 -0.20
N GLY A 211 18.72 -9.13 0.79
CA GLY A 211 18.36 -9.14 2.21
C GLY A 211 17.82 -10.49 2.71
N GLN A 212 17.88 -11.54 1.88
CA GLN A 212 17.20 -12.82 2.12
C GLN A 212 15.69 -12.66 2.37
N GLN A 213 15.07 -11.61 1.82
CA GLN A 213 13.69 -11.26 2.10
C GLN A 213 12.70 -12.29 1.54
N PHE A 214 12.94 -12.90 0.36
CA PHE A 214 12.07 -13.95 -0.15
C PHE A 214 12.16 -15.22 0.69
N ARG A 215 13.37 -15.63 1.09
CA ARG A 215 13.55 -16.75 2.01
C ARG A 215 12.85 -16.48 3.34
N TRP A 216 13.06 -15.31 3.94
CA TRP A 216 12.41 -14.92 5.18
C TRP A 216 10.88 -14.90 5.04
N LEU A 217 10.35 -14.37 3.93
CA LEU A 217 8.91 -14.36 3.65
C LEU A 217 8.34 -15.77 3.55
N ASP A 218 9.02 -16.69 2.86
CA ASP A 218 8.64 -18.10 2.77
C ASP A 218 8.57 -18.76 4.16
N GLU A 219 9.55 -18.48 5.02
CA GLU A 219 9.62 -18.99 6.39
C GLU A 219 8.48 -18.41 7.26
N VAL A 220 8.21 -17.11 7.18
CA VAL A 220 7.13 -16.45 7.92
C VAL A 220 5.77 -17.01 7.52
N LEU A 221 5.49 -17.15 6.22
CA LEU A 221 4.22 -17.68 5.72
C LEU A 221 4.04 -19.17 6.02
N THR A 222 5.13 -19.95 5.95
CA THR A 222 5.13 -21.36 6.41
C THR A 222 4.78 -21.45 7.90
N ASN A 223 5.35 -20.58 8.72
CA ASN A 223 5.08 -20.55 10.15
C ASN A 223 3.66 -20.08 10.45
N ALA A 224 3.12 -19.11 9.71
CA ALA A 224 1.73 -18.70 9.80
C ALA A 224 0.78 -19.88 9.52
N SER A 225 1.05 -20.66 8.48
CA SER A 225 0.29 -21.89 8.17
C SER A 225 0.30 -22.91 9.32
N ARG A 226 1.48 -23.16 9.90
CA ARG A 226 1.63 -24.07 11.07
C ARG A 226 0.89 -23.55 12.30
N ALA A 227 0.90 -22.23 12.51
CA ALA A 227 0.25 -21.55 13.62
C ALA A 227 -1.26 -21.30 13.37
N LYS A 228 -1.78 -21.63 12.18
CA LYS A 228 -3.14 -21.30 11.73
C LYS A 228 -3.43 -19.79 11.80
N GLU A 229 -2.42 -18.98 11.49
CA GLU A 229 -2.53 -17.53 11.36
C GLU A 229 -2.88 -17.14 9.91
N MET A 230 -3.68 -16.10 9.77
CA MET A 230 -3.92 -15.42 8.49
C MET A 230 -3.03 -14.16 8.40
N VAL A 231 -2.66 -13.79 7.18
CA VAL A 231 -1.63 -12.78 6.90
C VAL A 231 -2.14 -11.70 5.95
N TYR A 232 -1.91 -10.44 6.32
CA TYR A 232 -1.89 -9.33 5.38
C TYR A 232 -0.44 -9.04 4.95
N ILE A 233 -0.20 -8.95 3.64
CA ILE A 233 1.09 -8.55 3.09
C ILE A 233 1.03 -7.08 2.72
N VAL A 234 2.02 -6.31 3.14
CA VAL A 234 2.10 -4.87 2.94
C VAL A 234 3.45 -4.55 2.30
N GLY A 235 3.46 -3.67 1.31
CA GLY A 235 4.69 -3.18 0.69
C GLY A 235 4.43 -1.88 -0.08
N HIS A 236 5.49 -1.26 -0.60
CA HIS A 236 5.33 -0.01 -1.34
C HIS A 236 5.19 -0.27 -2.85
N VAL A 237 6.28 -0.66 -3.52
CA VAL A 237 6.32 -0.96 -4.95
C VAL A 237 5.61 -2.30 -5.21
N PRO A 238 4.55 -2.36 -6.04
CA PRO A 238 3.86 -3.61 -6.32
C PRO A 238 4.56 -4.45 -7.41
N PRO A 239 4.50 -5.80 -7.34
CA PRO A 239 4.74 -6.64 -8.51
C PRO A 239 3.63 -6.35 -9.51
N GLY A 240 3.95 -6.28 -10.80
CA GLY A 240 2.97 -5.61 -11.63
C GLY A 240 3.50 -4.95 -12.87
N PHE A 241 2.55 -4.75 -13.78
CA PHE A 241 2.60 -3.63 -14.69
C PHE A 241 1.75 -2.49 -14.13
N PHE A 242 2.15 -1.27 -14.46
CA PHE A 242 1.37 -0.07 -14.22
C PHE A 242 0.25 0.03 -15.26
N GLU A 243 -0.99 0.11 -14.82
CA GLU A 243 -2.16 0.08 -15.72
C GLU A 243 -2.28 1.35 -16.59
N LYS A 244 -1.70 2.48 -16.16
CA LYS A 244 -1.65 3.72 -16.95
C LYS A 244 -0.58 3.71 -18.05
N LYS A 245 0.33 2.73 -18.07
CA LYS A 245 1.38 2.63 -19.09
C LYS A 245 1.69 1.19 -19.49
N ARG A 246 1.40 0.88 -20.75
CA ARG A 246 1.72 -0.43 -21.35
C ARG A 246 3.20 -0.80 -21.17
N ASN A 247 3.45 -2.05 -20.79
CA ASN A 247 4.77 -2.65 -20.61
C ASN A 247 5.66 -1.96 -19.56
N LYS A 248 5.10 -1.14 -18.66
CA LYS A 248 5.86 -0.59 -17.54
C LYS A 248 5.70 -1.46 -16.31
N ALA A 249 6.70 -2.30 -16.02
CA ALA A 249 6.83 -2.96 -14.73
C ALA A 249 7.79 -2.18 -13.82
N TRP A 250 7.65 -2.40 -12.51
CA TRP A 250 8.54 -1.84 -11.50
C TRP A 250 9.58 -2.85 -11.08
N PHE A 251 9.18 -4.08 -10.76
CA PHE A 251 10.13 -5.11 -10.35
C PHE A 251 11.04 -5.53 -11.49
N TRP A 252 12.28 -5.88 -11.16
CA TRP A 252 13.05 -6.77 -12.02
C TRP A 252 12.26 -8.05 -12.29
N LYS A 253 12.35 -8.57 -13.52
CA LYS A 253 11.57 -9.74 -13.94
C LYS A 253 11.76 -10.94 -13.00
N SER A 254 12.99 -11.22 -12.57
CA SER A 254 13.31 -12.32 -11.64
C SER A 254 12.58 -12.18 -10.31
N PHE A 255 12.57 -10.99 -9.71
CA PHE A 255 11.89 -10.74 -8.45
C PHE A 255 10.36 -10.78 -8.60
N ASN A 256 9.83 -10.32 -9.74
CA ASN A 256 8.41 -10.46 -10.03
C ASN A 256 8.01 -11.94 -10.12
N GLU A 257 8.80 -12.77 -10.79
CA GLU A 257 8.56 -14.22 -10.86
C GLU A 257 8.67 -14.89 -9.49
N GLU A 258 9.64 -14.51 -8.67
CA GLU A 258 9.81 -15.08 -7.33
C GLU A 258 8.66 -14.69 -6.39
N TYR A 259 8.21 -13.43 -6.42
CA TYR A 259 7.05 -13.00 -5.66
C TYR A 259 5.79 -13.81 -6.03
N LEU A 260 5.56 -14.04 -7.32
CA LEU A 260 4.43 -14.86 -7.79
C LEU A 260 4.51 -16.30 -7.28
N LYS A 261 5.71 -16.91 -7.24
CA LYS A 261 5.89 -18.26 -6.69
C LYS A 261 5.56 -18.30 -5.20
N VAL A 262 6.02 -17.31 -4.42
CA VAL A 262 5.74 -17.23 -2.98
C VAL A 262 4.25 -17.08 -2.72
N VAL A 263 3.58 -16.16 -3.42
CA VAL A 263 2.11 -16.01 -3.31
C VAL A 263 1.40 -17.29 -3.73
N GLY A 264 1.77 -17.90 -4.86
CA GLY A 264 1.19 -19.14 -5.35
C GLY A 264 1.35 -20.30 -4.36
N LYS A 265 2.49 -20.40 -3.67
CA LYS A 265 2.75 -21.42 -2.65
C LYS A 265 1.93 -21.20 -1.38
N HIS A 266 1.80 -19.95 -0.93
CA HIS A 266 1.28 -19.60 0.41
C HIS A 266 -0.11 -18.96 0.40
N HIS A 267 -0.79 -18.86 -0.74
CA HIS A 267 -2.06 -18.14 -0.89
C HIS A 267 -3.13 -18.47 0.16
N ARG A 268 -3.15 -19.70 0.70
CA ARG A 268 -4.12 -20.14 1.70
C ARG A 268 -4.03 -19.40 3.04
N VAL A 269 -2.87 -18.83 3.37
CA VAL A 269 -2.69 -18.00 4.58
C VAL A 269 -2.69 -16.51 4.29
N ILE A 270 -2.72 -16.10 3.02
CA ILE A 270 -2.68 -14.68 2.63
C ILE A 270 -4.13 -14.19 2.47
N ALA A 271 -4.60 -13.39 3.42
CA ALA A 271 -5.96 -12.85 3.42
C ALA A 271 -6.11 -11.59 2.53
N GLY A 272 -5.01 -10.88 2.26
CA GLY A 272 -5.00 -9.67 1.44
C GLY A 272 -3.59 -9.11 1.26
N GLN A 273 -3.39 -8.32 0.22
CA GLN A 273 -2.13 -7.64 -0.08
C GLN A 273 -2.39 -6.15 -0.33
N PHE A 274 -1.59 -5.25 0.24
CA PHE A 274 -1.85 -3.80 0.26
C PHE A 274 -0.58 -3.02 -0.14
N PHE A 275 -0.68 -2.28 -1.24
CA PHE A 275 0.45 -1.58 -1.85
C PHE A 275 0.08 -0.16 -2.29
N GLY A 276 1.08 0.66 -2.59
CA GLY A 276 0.94 2.04 -3.06
C GLY A 276 1.68 2.27 -4.38
N HIS A 277 2.55 3.29 -4.42
CA HIS A 277 3.52 3.62 -5.48
C HIS A 277 2.93 4.16 -6.79
N GLN A 278 1.75 3.67 -7.19
CA GLN A 278 1.15 4.03 -8.47
C GLN A 278 0.24 5.28 -8.38
N HIS A 279 -0.01 5.75 -7.15
CA HIS A 279 -0.88 6.88 -6.78
C HIS A 279 -2.35 6.78 -7.25
N THR A 280 -2.67 5.71 -7.97
CA THR A 280 -3.93 5.48 -8.68
C THR A 280 -4.64 4.30 -8.03
N ASP A 281 -5.97 4.32 -8.10
CA ASP A 281 -6.78 3.26 -7.52
C ASP A 281 -6.83 2.05 -8.45
N SER A 282 -6.35 0.91 -7.96
CA SER A 282 -6.40 -0.32 -8.72
C SER A 282 -6.35 -1.56 -7.85
N PHE A 283 -6.47 -2.73 -8.48
CA PHE A 283 -6.24 -4.02 -7.84
C PHE A 283 -5.53 -4.97 -8.80
N ARG A 284 -4.95 -6.05 -8.26
CA ARG A 284 -4.30 -7.12 -9.05
C ARG A 284 -4.82 -8.47 -8.60
N MET A 285 -5.22 -9.29 -9.58
CA MET A 285 -5.64 -10.66 -9.36
C MET A 285 -4.46 -11.62 -9.49
N PHE A 286 -4.41 -12.61 -8.59
CA PHE A 286 -3.46 -13.72 -8.65
C PHE A 286 -4.22 -15.02 -8.86
N TYR A 287 -3.73 -15.85 -9.78
CA TYR A 287 -4.34 -17.11 -10.16
C TYR A 287 -3.36 -18.27 -9.97
N ASP A 288 -3.89 -19.45 -9.64
CA ASP A 288 -3.12 -20.69 -9.72
C ASP A 288 -3.03 -21.21 -11.16
N ASP A 289 -2.30 -22.32 -11.34
CA ASP A 289 -2.11 -22.95 -12.66
C ASP A 289 -3.42 -23.48 -13.28
N ALA A 290 -4.45 -23.73 -12.45
CA ALA A 290 -5.78 -24.13 -12.89
C ALA A 290 -6.67 -22.92 -13.26
N GLY A 291 -6.19 -21.70 -13.05
CA GLY A 291 -6.92 -20.46 -13.31
C GLY A 291 -7.88 -20.05 -12.20
N ALA A 292 -7.81 -20.67 -11.01
CA ALA A 292 -8.65 -20.26 -9.88
C ALA A 292 -8.08 -18.97 -9.24
N PRO A 293 -8.93 -17.99 -8.89
CA PRO A 293 -8.49 -16.79 -8.19
C PRO A 293 -8.06 -17.16 -6.76
N ILE A 294 -6.78 -16.97 -6.45
CA ILE A 294 -6.17 -17.39 -5.18
C ILE A 294 -5.82 -16.26 -4.24
N SER A 295 -5.62 -15.04 -4.75
CA SER A 295 -5.33 -13.86 -3.94
C SER A 295 -5.69 -12.58 -4.71
N VAL A 296 -5.84 -11.48 -3.98
CA VAL A 296 -6.03 -10.14 -4.53
C VAL A 296 -5.12 -9.15 -3.81
N MET A 297 -4.57 -8.22 -4.57
CA MET A 297 -3.80 -7.07 -4.08
C MET A 297 -4.57 -5.79 -4.36
N PHE A 298 -4.67 -4.92 -3.37
CA PHE A 298 -5.24 -3.59 -3.49
C PHE A 298 -4.12 -2.56 -3.59
N LEU A 299 -4.18 -1.72 -4.63
CA LEU A 299 -3.30 -0.58 -4.84
C LEU A 299 -4.07 0.66 -4.42
N THR A 300 -3.67 1.25 -3.30
CA THR A 300 -4.34 2.45 -2.80
C THR A 300 -3.83 3.68 -3.55
N PRO A 301 -4.72 4.62 -3.90
CA PRO A 301 -4.30 5.90 -4.45
C PRO A 301 -3.53 6.74 -3.42
N GLY A 302 -2.82 7.75 -3.92
CA GLY A 302 -1.97 8.62 -3.10
C GLY A 302 -2.74 9.78 -2.47
N VAL A 303 -2.16 10.36 -1.41
CA VAL A 303 -2.59 11.68 -0.92
C VAL A 303 -2.05 12.78 -1.84
N THR A 304 -0.84 12.59 -2.39
CA THR A 304 -0.30 13.54 -3.37
C THR A 304 -1.16 13.59 -4.64
N PRO A 305 -1.49 14.78 -5.14
CA PRO A 305 -2.18 14.94 -6.42
C PRO A 305 -1.21 14.96 -7.62
N TRP A 306 0.10 14.83 -7.37
CA TRP A 306 1.15 15.08 -8.34
C TRP A 306 0.95 14.32 -9.66
N LYS A 307 0.96 15.09 -10.75
CA LYS A 307 0.88 14.60 -12.12
C LYS A 307 2.19 13.94 -12.49
N THR A 308 2.12 12.64 -12.80
CA THR A 308 3.32 11.90 -13.14
C THR A 308 4.07 12.45 -14.35
N THR A 309 5.39 12.57 -14.21
CA THR A 309 6.31 12.89 -15.30
C THR A 309 6.74 11.66 -16.11
N LEU A 310 6.18 10.48 -15.79
CA LEU A 310 6.49 9.24 -16.51
C LEU A 310 6.15 9.38 -18.01
N PRO A 311 7.14 9.27 -18.92
CA PRO A 311 6.89 9.53 -20.33
C PRO A 311 5.81 8.62 -20.91
N GLY A 312 4.87 9.20 -21.67
CA GLY A 312 3.75 8.49 -22.30
C GLY A 312 2.49 8.38 -21.43
N VAL A 313 2.54 8.76 -20.15
CA VAL A 313 1.31 8.97 -19.37
C VAL A 313 0.87 10.42 -19.55
N VAL A 314 -0.36 10.62 -20.01
CA VAL A 314 -0.95 11.95 -20.22
C VAL A 314 -1.99 12.20 -19.15
N ASN A 315 -1.99 13.41 -18.55
CA ASN A 315 -2.87 13.79 -17.45
C ASN A 315 -2.89 12.78 -16.29
N GLY A 316 -1.73 12.20 -15.95
CA GLY A 316 -1.60 11.21 -14.89
C GLY A 316 -1.54 11.79 -13.48
N ALA A 317 -2.46 12.70 -13.16
CA ALA A 317 -2.72 13.16 -11.80
C ALA A 317 -3.87 12.35 -11.18
N ASN A 318 -4.08 12.55 -9.88
CA ASN A 318 -5.20 12.01 -9.11
C ASN A 318 -5.68 13.07 -8.10
N ASN A 319 -6.90 12.93 -7.61
CA ASN A 319 -7.26 13.67 -6.39
C ASN A 319 -6.60 13.05 -5.16
N PRO A 320 -6.37 13.84 -4.09
CA PRO A 320 -5.95 13.34 -2.78
C PRO A 320 -6.97 12.36 -2.22
N SER A 321 -6.49 11.24 -1.66
CA SER A 321 -7.35 10.15 -1.23
C SER A 321 -6.87 9.44 0.04
N ILE A 322 -7.81 8.84 0.75
CA ILE A 322 -7.59 7.97 1.92
C ILE A 322 -8.56 6.78 1.84
N ARG A 323 -8.16 5.62 2.37
CA ARG A 323 -8.94 4.39 2.25
C ARG A 323 -9.09 3.66 3.57
N VAL A 324 -10.31 3.22 3.88
CA VAL A 324 -10.58 2.33 5.02
C VAL A 324 -11.10 0.99 4.51
N PHE A 325 -10.60 -0.09 5.11
CA PHE A 325 -11.08 -1.44 4.86
C PHE A 325 -11.94 -1.92 6.02
N GLU A 326 -12.95 -2.72 5.70
CA GLU A 326 -13.74 -3.48 6.66
C GLU A 326 -13.36 -4.95 6.56
N TYR A 327 -13.14 -5.61 7.69
CA TYR A 327 -12.69 -7.00 7.72
C TYR A 327 -13.30 -7.81 8.87
N ASP A 328 -13.36 -9.13 8.67
CA ASP A 328 -13.74 -10.06 9.73
C ASP A 328 -12.54 -10.28 10.67
N ARG A 329 -12.65 -9.85 11.93
CA ARG A 329 -11.55 -9.91 12.93
C ARG A 329 -11.10 -11.33 13.27
N ALA A 330 -11.91 -12.36 12.99
CA ALA A 330 -11.58 -13.75 13.29
C ALA A 330 -10.78 -14.40 12.15
N THR A 331 -11.06 -14.03 10.91
CA THR A 331 -10.54 -14.70 9.70
C THR A 331 -9.64 -13.82 8.83
N LEU A 332 -9.59 -12.52 9.10
CA LEU A 332 -9.00 -11.49 8.24
C LEU A 332 -9.63 -11.38 6.85
N SER A 333 -10.78 -12.02 6.62
CA SER A 333 -11.49 -11.91 5.35
C SER A 333 -11.98 -10.47 5.13
N LEU A 334 -11.57 -9.87 4.02
CA LEU A 334 -11.95 -8.51 3.66
C LEU A 334 -13.42 -8.44 3.26
N GLN A 335 -14.20 -7.69 4.02
CA GLN A 335 -15.64 -7.53 3.83
C GLN A 335 -15.94 -6.37 2.88
N ASP A 336 -15.20 -5.25 2.98
CA ASP A 336 -15.40 -4.11 2.09
C ASP A 336 -14.19 -3.18 2.07
N MET A 337 -14.24 -2.20 1.18
CA MET A 337 -13.25 -1.14 1.04
C MET A 337 -13.98 0.16 0.67
N VAL A 338 -13.66 1.24 1.38
CA VAL A 338 -14.26 2.55 1.19
C VAL A 338 -13.15 3.56 0.92
N THR A 339 -13.24 4.26 -0.21
CA THR A 339 -12.31 5.32 -0.59
C THR A 339 -12.97 6.66 -0.36
N TYR A 340 -12.25 7.56 0.32
CA TYR A 340 -12.62 8.97 0.47
C TYR A 340 -11.61 9.82 -0.27
N PHE A 341 -12.06 10.98 -0.74
CA PHE A 341 -11.22 11.88 -1.52
C PHE A 341 -11.59 13.34 -1.27
N VAL A 342 -10.70 14.23 -1.69
CA VAL A 342 -10.98 15.66 -1.83
C VAL A 342 -10.92 16.01 -3.31
N ASN A 343 -11.97 16.65 -3.84
CA ASN A 343 -11.85 17.34 -5.12
C ASN A 343 -10.96 18.57 -4.93
N LEU A 344 -9.69 18.47 -5.35
CA LEU A 344 -8.68 19.49 -5.06
C LEU A 344 -9.01 20.84 -5.70
N SER A 345 -9.56 20.83 -6.91
CA SER A 345 -10.02 22.06 -7.59
C SER A 345 -11.12 22.75 -6.80
N GLN A 346 -12.10 21.99 -6.31
CA GLN A 346 -13.18 22.54 -5.49
C GLN A 346 -12.66 23.04 -4.13
N ALA A 347 -11.76 22.30 -3.48
CA ALA A 347 -11.17 22.71 -2.21
C ALA A 347 -10.39 24.03 -2.33
N ASN A 348 -9.63 24.20 -3.41
CA ASN A 348 -8.93 25.45 -3.69
C ASN A 348 -9.89 26.61 -4.00
N ALA A 349 -10.97 26.37 -4.74
CA ALA A 349 -11.97 27.39 -5.04
C ALA A 349 -12.78 27.84 -3.80
N GLN A 350 -13.08 26.90 -2.89
CA GLN A 350 -13.87 27.15 -1.68
C GLN A 350 -13.01 27.54 -0.47
N GLY A 351 -11.70 27.35 -0.53
CA GLY A 351 -10.78 27.62 0.57
C GLY A 351 -10.79 26.57 1.69
N THR A 352 -11.59 25.50 1.58
CA THR A 352 -11.68 24.42 2.57
C THR A 352 -11.71 23.04 1.90
N PRO A 353 -10.97 22.04 2.41
CA PRO A 353 -10.99 20.69 1.87
C PRO A 353 -12.15 19.95 2.51
N LEU A 354 -13.06 19.42 1.70
CA LEU A 354 -14.14 18.54 2.15
C LEU A 354 -13.80 17.14 1.69
N TRP A 355 -13.46 16.27 2.65
CA TRP A 355 -13.23 14.85 2.39
C TRP A 355 -14.57 14.15 2.28
N GLU A 356 -14.86 13.63 1.10
CA GLU A 356 -16.15 13.02 0.77
C GLU A 356 -15.96 11.55 0.41
N LEU A 357 -17.02 10.77 0.59
CA LEU A 357 -17.06 9.39 0.10
C LEU A 357 -16.95 9.40 -1.42
N GLU A 358 -15.92 8.76 -1.97
CA GLU A 358 -15.84 8.49 -3.40
C GLU A 358 -16.71 7.29 -3.75
N TYR A 359 -16.40 6.13 -3.14
CA TYR A 359 -17.17 4.91 -3.31
C TYR A 359 -16.92 3.86 -2.24
N ARG A 360 -17.89 2.95 -2.14
CA ARG A 360 -17.78 1.66 -1.43
C ARG A 360 -17.71 0.54 -2.46
N LEU A 361 -16.71 -0.34 -2.33
CA LEU A 361 -16.37 -1.35 -3.34
C LEU A 361 -17.53 -2.31 -3.63
N THR A 362 -18.16 -2.85 -2.60
CA THR A 362 -19.29 -3.80 -2.76
C THR A 362 -20.45 -3.19 -3.55
N GLN A 363 -20.75 -1.91 -3.32
CA GLN A 363 -21.78 -1.16 -4.03
C GLN A 363 -21.35 -0.82 -5.46
N ALA A 364 -20.14 -0.31 -5.63
CA ALA A 364 -19.60 0.11 -6.92
C ALA A 364 -19.53 -1.04 -7.94
N TYR A 365 -19.19 -2.25 -7.48
CA TYR A 365 -19.04 -3.40 -8.37
C TYR A 365 -20.12 -4.45 -8.20
N GLY A 366 -21.08 -4.27 -7.28
CA GLY A 366 -22.20 -5.17 -7.02
C GLY A 366 -21.74 -6.58 -6.60
N VAL A 367 -20.76 -6.64 -5.72
CA VAL A 367 -20.14 -7.87 -5.20
C VAL A 367 -20.34 -7.96 -3.68
N PRO A 368 -20.41 -9.17 -3.08
CA PRO A 368 -20.79 -9.32 -1.68
C PRO A 368 -19.68 -8.98 -0.68
N ASP A 369 -18.42 -9.04 -1.09
CA ASP A 369 -17.25 -8.76 -0.25
C ASP A 369 -16.04 -8.29 -1.09
N ALA A 370 -14.89 -8.06 -0.45
CA ALA A 370 -13.63 -7.69 -1.09
C ALA A 370 -12.66 -8.89 -1.24
N GLY A 371 -13.15 -10.13 -1.19
CA GLY A 371 -12.36 -11.34 -1.37
C GLY A 371 -11.98 -11.61 -2.83
N ALA A 372 -11.01 -12.51 -3.05
CA ALA A 372 -10.49 -12.81 -4.39
C ALA A 372 -11.58 -13.28 -5.41
N ARG A 373 -12.60 -14.03 -4.97
CA ARG A 373 -13.71 -14.45 -5.85
C ARG A 373 -14.60 -13.27 -6.26
N SER A 374 -14.90 -12.38 -5.32
CA SER A 374 -15.65 -11.15 -5.58
C SER A 374 -14.88 -10.22 -6.49
N MET A 375 -13.58 -10.05 -6.26
CA MET A 375 -12.72 -9.21 -7.11
C MET A 375 -12.50 -9.80 -8.50
N HIS A 376 -12.48 -11.13 -8.66
CA HIS A 376 -12.56 -11.76 -9.98
C HIS A 376 -13.89 -11.44 -10.69
N THR A 377 -15.01 -11.44 -9.96
CA THR A 377 -16.32 -11.05 -10.51
C THR A 377 -16.34 -9.57 -10.92
N ALA A 378 -15.78 -8.69 -10.10
CA ALA A 378 -15.62 -7.27 -10.41
C ALA A 378 -14.77 -7.08 -11.67
N LEU A 379 -13.64 -7.78 -11.79
CA LEU A 379 -12.80 -7.78 -13.00
C LEU A 379 -13.57 -8.23 -14.24
N GLY A 380 -14.34 -9.32 -14.13
CA GLY A 380 -15.20 -9.79 -15.22
C GLY A 380 -16.22 -8.74 -15.67
N ARG A 381 -16.82 -7.99 -14.73
CA ARG A 381 -17.74 -6.88 -15.02
C ARG A 381 -17.02 -5.69 -15.66
N ILE A 382 -15.86 -5.29 -15.14
CA ILE A 382 -15.02 -4.24 -15.75
C ILE A 382 -14.67 -4.59 -17.20
N ALA A 383 -14.34 -5.86 -17.47
CA ALA A 383 -13.94 -6.30 -18.81
C ALA A 383 -15.12 -6.41 -19.80
N SER A 384 -16.36 -6.55 -19.32
CA SER A 384 -17.53 -6.86 -20.16
C SER A 384 -18.60 -5.77 -20.21
N ASP A 385 -18.69 -4.88 -19.21
CA ASP A 385 -19.68 -3.81 -19.12
C ASP A 385 -19.02 -2.42 -19.25
N PRO A 386 -19.32 -1.64 -20.32
CA PRO A 386 -18.82 -0.28 -20.51
C PRO A 386 -19.01 0.65 -19.33
N ARG A 387 -20.14 0.52 -18.64
CA ARG A 387 -20.49 1.41 -17.52
C ARG A 387 -19.64 1.10 -16.31
N VAL A 388 -19.35 -0.17 -16.07
CA VAL A 388 -18.48 -0.61 -14.98
C VAL A 388 -17.02 -0.29 -15.28
N LEU A 389 -16.58 -0.44 -16.54
CA LEU A 389 -15.26 0.01 -16.99
C LEU A 389 -15.08 1.51 -16.77
N GLN A 390 -16.05 2.32 -17.21
CA GLN A 390 -15.99 3.77 -17.03
C GLN A 390 -15.96 4.15 -15.54
N ARG A 391 -16.80 3.51 -14.72
CA ARG A 391 -16.78 3.73 -13.27
C ARG A 391 -15.41 3.43 -12.66
N TYR A 392 -14.85 2.27 -12.98
CA TYR A 392 -13.50 1.91 -12.56
C TYR A 392 -12.45 2.94 -13.04
N TYR A 393 -12.54 3.40 -14.29
CA TYR A 393 -11.58 4.33 -14.88
C TYR A 393 -11.61 5.71 -14.19
N VAL A 394 -12.81 6.20 -13.85
CA VAL A 394 -12.99 7.42 -13.07
C VAL A 394 -12.33 7.26 -11.70
N TYR A 395 -12.65 6.19 -10.96
CA TYR A 395 -12.05 5.92 -9.65
C TYR A 395 -10.54 5.68 -9.69
N ASN A 396 -9.99 5.15 -10.78
CA ASN A 396 -8.55 4.96 -10.94
C ASN A 396 -7.75 6.27 -10.79
N SER A 397 -8.31 7.39 -11.24
CA SER A 397 -7.73 8.73 -11.05
C SER A 397 -8.28 9.45 -9.81
N VAL A 398 -9.00 8.74 -8.94
CA VAL A 398 -9.74 9.31 -7.82
C VAL A 398 -10.70 10.42 -8.29
N SER A 399 -11.45 10.13 -9.35
CA SER A 399 -12.42 11.06 -9.93
C SER A 399 -11.83 12.38 -10.46
N TYR A 400 -10.52 12.44 -10.73
CA TYR A 400 -9.84 13.59 -11.37
C TYR A 400 -10.16 13.70 -12.87
N GLU A 401 -10.15 12.57 -13.59
CA GLU A 401 -10.33 12.52 -15.03
C GLU A 401 -11.69 11.86 -15.37
N PRO A 402 -12.76 12.64 -15.60
CA PRO A 402 -14.09 12.10 -15.88
C PRO A 402 -14.27 11.68 -17.34
N SER A 403 -13.28 11.93 -18.22
CA SER A 403 -13.40 11.62 -19.64
C SER A 403 -13.63 10.12 -19.89
N ALA A 404 -14.31 9.84 -21.01
CA ALA A 404 -14.61 8.47 -21.39
C ALA A 404 -13.30 7.69 -21.66
N CYS A 405 -13.22 6.48 -21.12
CA CYS A 405 -12.25 5.48 -21.57
C CYS A 405 -12.68 5.01 -22.98
N GLU A 406 -12.09 5.58 -24.02
CA GLU A 406 -12.40 5.23 -25.41
C GLU A 406 -11.62 3.97 -25.85
N GLN A 407 -12.25 2.78 -25.76
CA GLN A 407 -12.31 1.75 -26.82
C GLN A 407 -12.75 0.38 -26.28
N PHE A 408 -13.88 -0.08 -26.82
CA PHE A 408 -14.46 -1.41 -26.61
C PHE A 408 -13.83 -2.54 -27.46
N LEU A 409 -12.85 -2.23 -28.31
CA LEU A 409 -12.24 -3.19 -29.21
C LEU A 409 -10.82 -3.51 -28.72
N ASN A 410 -10.68 -4.71 -28.14
CA ASN A 410 -9.45 -5.33 -27.62
C ASN A 410 -9.05 -5.02 -26.16
N GLY A 411 -9.99 -4.62 -25.30
CA GLY A 411 -9.77 -4.64 -23.84
C GLY A 411 -8.73 -3.63 -23.34
N SER A 412 -8.64 -2.46 -23.97
CA SER A 412 -7.72 -1.41 -23.57
C SER A 412 -8.29 -0.01 -23.78
N CYS A 413 -8.28 0.83 -22.73
CA CYS A 413 -8.63 2.25 -22.84
C CYS A 413 -7.57 2.97 -23.68
N ARG A 414 -7.99 3.63 -24.75
CA ARG A 414 -7.23 4.73 -25.37
C ARG A 414 -7.86 6.05 -24.92
N SER A 415 -7.05 7.07 -24.74
CA SER A 415 -7.54 8.44 -24.57
C SER A 415 -7.66 9.09 -25.98
N PRO A 416 -8.56 10.07 -26.18
CA PRO A 416 -9.06 10.52 -27.50
C PRO A 416 -8.04 11.16 -28.46
N HIS A 417 -6.78 11.37 -28.08
CA HIS A 417 -5.76 11.91 -28.97
C HIS A 417 -4.96 10.81 -29.72
N PRO A 418 -4.73 10.96 -31.04
CA PRO A 418 -3.92 10.02 -31.82
C PRO A 418 -2.47 10.04 -31.31
N GLY A 419 -2.09 8.99 -30.56
CA GLY A 419 -0.75 8.85 -29.95
C GLY A 419 -0.74 8.30 -28.52
N LEU A 420 -1.91 8.08 -27.90
CA LEU A 420 -2.00 7.71 -26.49
C LEU A 420 -1.96 6.19 -26.24
N PRO A 421 -1.25 5.73 -25.18
CA PRO A 421 -1.11 4.32 -24.91
C PRO A 421 -2.36 3.70 -24.27
N ALA A 422 -2.55 2.45 -24.65
CA ALA A 422 -3.43 1.45 -24.07
C ALA A 422 -3.32 1.31 -22.53
N CYS A 423 -4.40 1.54 -21.77
CA CYS A 423 -4.52 1.01 -20.41
C CYS A 423 -4.65 -0.50 -20.50
N GLY A 424 -3.69 -1.25 -19.97
CA GLY A 424 -3.66 -2.71 -20.05
C GLY A 424 -3.78 -3.33 -18.66
N TRP A 425 -4.77 -4.22 -18.49
CA TRP A 425 -4.86 -5.11 -17.33
C TRP A 425 -3.81 -6.21 -17.49
N SER A 426 -2.85 -6.31 -16.57
CA SER A 426 -1.97 -7.47 -16.52
C SER A 426 -2.60 -8.56 -15.65
N GLU A 427 -3.13 -9.60 -16.27
CA GLU A 427 -3.33 -10.89 -15.59
C GLU A 427 -1.95 -11.49 -15.30
N TYR A 428 -1.71 -11.84 -14.03
CA TYR A 428 -0.52 -12.60 -13.66
C TYR A 428 -0.85 -14.08 -13.62
N ARG A 429 -0.32 -14.83 -14.59
CA ARG A 429 -0.21 -16.29 -14.52
C ARG A 429 1.23 -16.66 -14.22
N ALA A 430 1.43 -17.61 -13.31
CA ALA A 430 2.70 -18.31 -13.23
C ALA A 430 2.98 -18.97 -14.59
N PRO A 431 4.22 -18.94 -15.12
CA PRO A 431 4.53 -19.62 -16.35
C PRO A 431 4.30 -21.14 -16.15
N PRO A 432 3.63 -21.83 -17.09
CA PRO A 432 3.44 -23.27 -16.98
C PRO A 432 4.80 -23.97 -16.93
N GLY A 433 4.98 -24.86 -15.94
CA GLY A 433 6.11 -25.76 -15.88
C GLY A 433 6.28 -26.50 -17.21
N ARG A 434 7.52 -26.66 -17.66
CA ARG A 434 7.87 -27.28 -18.95
C ARG A 434 7.14 -28.63 -19.11
N GLY A 435 6.10 -28.70 -19.93
CA GLY A 435 5.39 -29.96 -20.17
C GLY A 435 3.99 -29.95 -20.79
N ALA A 436 3.42 -28.83 -21.25
CA ALA A 436 2.10 -28.83 -21.89
C ALA A 436 2.05 -28.00 -23.19
N PRO A 437 1.35 -28.47 -24.23
CA PRO A 437 1.42 -27.89 -25.58
C PRO A 437 0.73 -26.52 -25.68
N ARG A 438 1.32 -25.65 -26.50
CA ARG A 438 0.89 -24.27 -26.79
C ARG A 438 -0.57 -24.21 -27.24
N ALA A 439 -1.44 -23.56 -26.46
CA ALA A 439 -2.73 -23.08 -26.95
C ALA A 439 -2.56 -21.71 -27.61
N ARG A 440 -2.82 -21.66 -28.93
CA ARG A 440 -2.89 -20.42 -29.72
C ARG A 440 -4.05 -19.55 -29.21
N ALA A 441 -3.82 -18.23 -29.20
CA ALA A 441 -4.88 -17.23 -29.11
C ALA A 441 -5.89 -17.43 -30.24
N LEU A 442 -7.13 -17.78 -29.90
CA LEU A 442 -8.25 -17.83 -30.83
C LEU A 442 -8.85 -16.42 -30.95
N GLY A 443 -8.56 -15.75 -32.06
CA GLY A 443 -9.38 -14.65 -32.54
C GLY A 443 -10.67 -15.22 -33.13
N LEU A 444 -11.80 -14.94 -32.48
CA LEU A 444 -13.12 -15.29 -33.00
C LEU A 444 -13.52 -14.29 -34.07
N ASN A 445 -13.28 -14.61 -35.33
CA ASN A 445 -13.96 -13.98 -36.46
C ASN A 445 -15.19 -14.80 -36.81
N GLY A 446 -16.37 -14.28 -36.46
CA GLY A 446 -17.64 -14.76 -36.98
C GLY A 446 -17.84 -14.28 -38.41
N ARG A 447 -17.97 -15.21 -39.36
CA ARG A 447 -18.74 -15.02 -40.59
C ARG A 447 -19.56 -16.28 -40.85
N SER A 448 -20.87 -16.08 -41.01
CA SER A 448 -21.83 -17.12 -41.40
C SER A 448 -21.61 -17.61 -42.83
N ALA A 449 -21.80 -18.91 -43.09
CA ALA A 449 -22.54 -19.39 -44.25
C ALA A 449 -22.76 -20.92 -44.20
N ARG A 450 -24.05 -21.28 -44.19
CA ARG A 450 -24.74 -22.36 -44.92
C ARG A 450 -24.33 -23.84 -44.76
N SER A 451 -25.40 -24.62 -44.64
CA SER A 451 -25.48 -26.07 -44.63
C SER A 451 -24.95 -26.73 -45.91
N ARG A 452 -24.49 -27.97 -45.75
CA ARG A 452 -24.82 -29.11 -46.64
C ARG A 452 -24.53 -30.43 -45.94
N HIS A 453 -25.50 -31.33 -46.05
CA HIS A 453 -25.42 -32.75 -45.70
C HIS A 453 -24.27 -33.47 -46.40
N THR A 454 -23.69 -34.49 -45.73
CA THR A 454 -23.69 -35.87 -46.25
C THR A 454 -23.30 -36.90 -45.18
N ARG A 455 -23.91 -38.09 -45.31
CA ARG A 455 -23.76 -39.31 -44.50
C ARG A 455 -22.48 -40.08 -44.88
N PHE A 456 -22.01 -40.95 -43.97
CA PHE A 456 -21.87 -42.43 -44.12
C PHE A 456 -20.58 -43.08 -43.55
N ALA A 457 -20.84 -44.15 -42.80
CA ALA A 457 -20.15 -45.44 -42.66
C ALA A 457 -18.76 -45.60 -41.99
N LYS A 458 -18.83 -46.18 -40.78
CA LYS A 458 -18.17 -47.43 -40.29
C LYS A 458 -17.19 -48.16 -41.24
N SER A 459 -16.06 -48.57 -40.68
CA SER A 459 -15.59 -49.96 -40.84
C SER A 459 -14.83 -50.45 -39.58
N ARG A 460 -15.02 -51.75 -39.30
CA ARG A 460 -14.44 -52.57 -38.22
C ARG A 460 -13.19 -53.30 -38.74
N ARG A 461 -12.28 -53.69 -37.84
CA ARG A 461 -11.75 -55.08 -37.61
C ARG A 461 -10.64 -55.03 -36.54
N ARG A 462 -10.76 -55.78 -35.43
CA ARG A 462 -10.21 -57.15 -35.12
C ARG A 462 -8.67 -57.14 -35.13
N GLY A 463 -7.90 -57.72 -34.21
CA GLY A 463 -7.97 -58.51 -32.95
C GLY A 463 -6.54 -58.39 -32.36
N ALA A 464 -6.16 -58.79 -31.15
CA ALA A 464 -6.25 -60.10 -30.51
C ALA A 464 -5.62 -59.96 -29.10
N GLU A 465 -6.16 -60.70 -28.13
CA GLU A 465 -5.54 -61.13 -26.86
C GLU A 465 -4.83 -62.49 -27.09
N PRO A 466 -4.22 -63.18 -26.08
CA PRO A 466 -3.82 -62.80 -24.71
C PRO A 466 -2.39 -63.28 -24.34
N ALA A 467 -1.88 -62.96 -23.14
CA ALA A 467 -1.03 -63.88 -22.37
C ALA A 467 -0.87 -63.44 -20.90
N SER A 468 -1.43 -64.27 -20.03
CA SER A 468 -1.15 -64.42 -18.60
C SER A 468 0.22 -65.04 -18.34
N LEU A 469 0.85 -64.76 -17.18
CA LEU A 469 1.61 -65.74 -16.40
C LEU A 469 1.84 -65.25 -14.97
N SER A 470 1.97 -66.23 -14.08
CA SER A 470 1.74 -66.23 -12.63
C SER A 470 2.91 -66.92 -11.90
N TYR A 471 2.95 -66.76 -10.56
CA TYR A 471 3.75 -67.49 -9.55
C TYR A 471 5.27 -67.13 -9.53
N ASP A 472 5.97 -67.05 -8.39
CA ASP A 472 5.90 -67.90 -7.19
C ASP A 472 6.49 -67.28 -5.90
N ARG A 473 6.13 -67.91 -4.78
CA ARG A 473 6.56 -67.70 -3.38
C ARG A 473 7.88 -68.44 -3.09
N ALA A 474 8.69 -67.95 -2.15
CA ALA A 474 9.56 -68.80 -1.32
C ALA A 474 9.80 -68.19 0.08
N ASP A 475 9.56 -69.04 1.08
CA ASP A 475 9.71 -68.90 2.53
C ASP A 475 11.17 -69.11 2.99
N ALA A 476 11.61 -68.44 4.07
CA ALA A 476 12.57 -69.04 5.02
C ALA A 476 12.58 -68.31 6.37
N ARG A 477 12.49 -69.13 7.42
CA ARG A 477 12.31 -68.86 8.86
C ARG A 477 13.61 -68.44 9.55
N GLY A 478 13.53 -67.77 10.71
CA GLY A 478 14.69 -67.69 11.61
C GLY A 478 14.61 -66.81 12.86
N ARG A 479 13.83 -67.24 13.86
CA ARG A 479 14.01 -67.12 15.33
C ARG A 479 14.77 -65.91 15.93
N SER A 480 14.06 -65.18 16.81
CA SER A 480 14.64 -64.44 17.95
C SER A 480 15.26 -65.37 19.00
N PRO A 481 16.10 -64.85 19.91
CA PRO A 481 15.62 -64.73 21.28
C PRO A 481 16.00 -63.41 22.01
N SER A 482 15.34 -63.27 23.14
CA SER A 482 15.13 -62.14 24.04
C SER A 482 16.20 -61.88 25.11
N ARG A 483 16.06 -60.72 25.79
CA ARG A 483 16.49 -60.37 27.18
C ARG A 483 18.00 -60.13 27.36
N ALA A 484 18.52 -59.27 28.24
CA ALA A 484 18.05 -58.14 29.08
C ALA A 484 19.36 -57.48 29.65
N PRO A 485 19.41 -56.80 30.82
CA PRO A 485 20.01 -55.47 31.03
C PRO A 485 21.34 -55.49 31.83
N LEU A 486 21.75 -54.33 32.40
CA LEU A 486 22.87 -54.06 33.35
C LEU A 486 24.12 -53.50 32.63
N SER A 487 24.91 -52.51 33.09
CA SER A 487 25.15 -51.89 34.40
C SER A 487 26.09 -50.67 34.22
N GLY A 488 26.07 -49.68 35.15
CA GLY A 488 27.14 -48.65 35.33
C GLY A 488 28.46 -49.26 35.87
N PRO A 489 29.43 -48.53 36.52
CA PRO A 489 29.21 -47.46 37.52
C PRO A 489 30.36 -46.39 37.70
N PHE A 490 30.28 -45.60 38.80
CA PHE A 490 31.31 -44.80 39.52
C PHE A 490 31.54 -43.31 39.13
N ARG A 491 31.05 -42.35 39.97
CA ARG A 491 31.76 -41.60 41.08
C ARG A 491 32.73 -40.54 40.52
N ARG A 492 32.87 -39.28 40.97
CA ARG A 492 32.51 -38.45 42.14
C ARG A 492 32.71 -37.00 41.65
N LEU A 493 31.90 -36.02 42.05
CA LEU A 493 32.32 -35.04 43.05
C LEU A 493 31.10 -34.26 43.59
N HIS A 494 31.18 -34.02 44.88
CA HIS A 494 30.13 -33.63 45.80
C HIS A 494 30.01 -32.11 45.96
N ARG A 495 28.77 -31.68 46.26
CA ARG A 495 28.37 -30.72 47.32
C ARG A 495 29.13 -29.37 47.45
N LYS A 496 28.31 -28.31 47.45
CA LYS A 496 28.19 -27.19 48.44
C LYS A 496 27.89 -25.90 47.66
N ALA A 497 27.00 -25.00 48.04
CA ALA A 497 26.01 -24.99 49.11
C ALA A 497 24.93 -23.94 48.76
N ARG A 498 23.71 -24.25 49.17
CA ARG A 498 22.61 -23.30 49.42
C ARG A 498 22.98 -22.34 50.56
N ARG A 499 22.45 -21.12 50.48
CA ARG A 499 21.85 -20.30 51.57
C ARG A 499 22.74 -19.74 52.70
N ARG A 500 22.87 -18.40 52.73
CA ARG A 500 22.78 -17.48 53.89
C ARG A 500 22.77 -16.06 53.30
N ALA A 501 21.97 -15.07 53.71
CA ALA A 501 21.25 -14.90 54.96
C ALA A 501 19.97 -14.04 54.79
N VAL A 502 19.07 -14.20 55.75
CA VAL A 502 17.83 -13.45 56.02
C VAL A 502 18.08 -12.68 57.33
N ARG A 503 17.69 -11.38 57.39
CA ARG A 503 17.40 -10.52 58.58
C ARG A 503 18.57 -10.31 59.58
N GLU A 504 18.76 -9.19 60.29
CA GLU A 504 17.91 -8.24 61.04
C GLU A 504 18.62 -6.85 61.07
N ALA A 505 17.98 -5.69 60.90
CA ALA A 505 17.17 -4.85 61.82
C ALA A 505 17.95 -3.81 62.67
N LYS A 506 17.40 -2.57 62.71
CA LYS A 506 17.65 -1.41 63.61
C LYS A 506 18.98 -0.66 63.37
N ASP A 507 19.12 0.67 63.41
CA ASP A 507 18.36 1.85 63.87
C ASP A 507 18.74 3.03 62.94
N GLY A 508 17.85 3.94 62.51
CA GLY A 508 17.52 5.18 63.22
C GLY A 508 17.42 6.33 62.20
N ARG A 509 16.23 6.92 61.98
CA ARG A 509 15.81 8.27 62.47
C ARG A 509 16.67 9.42 61.92
N ARG A 510 16.19 10.33 61.06
CA ARG A 510 15.20 11.45 61.23
C ARG A 510 15.23 12.26 59.89
N GLY A 511 14.26 13.03 59.42
CA GLY A 511 12.94 13.51 59.87
C GLY A 511 12.15 14.01 58.64
N ARG A 512 10.80 13.90 58.62
CA ARG A 512 9.77 14.96 58.87
C ARG A 512 9.93 16.21 58.00
N ALA A 513 8.91 16.77 57.33
CA ALA A 513 7.47 16.89 57.59
C ALA A 513 6.67 16.86 56.25
N VAL A 514 5.47 16.27 56.09
CA VAL A 514 4.12 16.53 56.66
C VAL A 514 3.60 17.94 56.38
N PHE A 515 2.58 18.08 55.52
CA PHE A 515 1.21 18.45 55.89
C PHE A 515 0.21 18.11 54.76
N GLY A 516 -0.95 17.59 55.16
CA GLY A 516 -2.01 17.07 54.31
C GLY A 516 -3.08 18.10 53.88
N PRO A 517 -4.20 17.62 53.30
CA PRO A 517 -5.15 18.42 52.54
C PRO A 517 -6.36 18.89 53.37
N SER A 518 -7.00 19.99 52.96
CA SER A 518 -8.35 20.37 53.39
C SER A 518 -9.06 21.18 52.30
N GLY A 519 -10.34 20.85 52.06
CA GLY A 519 -11.22 21.49 51.06
C GLY A 519 -12.00 22.71 51.60
N PRO A 520 -13.29 22.88 51.24
CA PRO A 520 -13.75 23.83 50.21
C PRO A 520 -14.64 24.98 50.75
N ARG A 521 -14.86 26.02 49.92
CA ARG A 521 -15.94 27.06 49.91
C ARG A 521 -15.38 28.25 49.08
N GLY A 522 -16.07 28.97 48.20
CA GLY A 522 -17.45 29.01 47.74
C GLY A 522 -17.72 30.42 47.18
N ARG A 523 -18.54 30.48 46.12
CA ARG A 523 -19.52 31.53 45.76
C ARG A 523 -19.13 32.79 44.94
N ARG A 524 -20.01 33.00 43.94
CA ARG A 524 -20.48 34.23 43.23
C ARG A 524 -19.52 34.77 42.16
N GLY A 525 -19.94 35.16 40.96
CA GLY A 525 -21.25 35.25 40.31
C GLY A 525 -21.07 35.91 38.93
N ARG A 526 -21.67 35.28 37.90
CA ARG A 526 -22.29 35.72 36.62
C ARG A 526 -22.19 37.20 36.09
N PRO A 527 -22.50 37.44 34.78
CA PRO A 527 -21.68 38.16 33.78
C PRO A 527 -22.43 39.39 33.20
N PRO A 528 -22.52 39.60 31.87
CA PRO A 528 -21.59 40.17 30.88
C PRO A 528 -22.01 41.59 30.42
N GLY A 529 -21.21 42.25 29.58
CA GLY A 529 -21.62 43.49 28.93
C GLY A 529 -20.84 43.80 27.65
N ALA A 530 -21.45 43.55 26.50
CA ALA A 530 -21.35 44.43 25.33
C ALA A 530 -22.50 45.45 25.44
N PRO A 531 -22.42 46.68 24.89
CA PRO A 531 -22.77 46.85 23.45
C PRO A 531 -22.11 48.06 22.72
N THR A 532 -22.12 47.99 21.37
CA THR A 532 -22.39 49.09 20.37
C THR A 532 -21.53 50.39 20.38
N ALA A 533 -21.25 51.15 19.31
CA ALA A 533 -21.70 51.29 17.92
C ALA A 533 -20.66 52.12 17.10
N ALA A 534 -20.74 51.99 15.77
CA ALA A 534 -20.66 53.03 14.72
C ALA A 534 -19.65 54.20 14.78
N GLY A 535 -18.93 54.39 13.66
CA GLY A 535 -18.31 55.66 13.29
C GLY A 535 -17.52 55.59 11.97
N ARG A 536 -18.15 55.99 10.86
CA ARG A 536 -17.52 56.30 9.56
C ARG A 536 -16.52 57.46 9.72
N ILE A 537 -15.52 57.57 8.83
CA ILE A 537 -15.24 58.75 7.97
C ILE A 537 -14.06 58.45 7.02
N ALA A 538 -14.22 58.94 5.79
CA ALA A 538 -13.31 58.88 4.66
C ALA A 538 -12.13 59.87 4.77
N GLY A 539 -11.05 59.62 4.02
CA GLY A 539 -9.99 60.61 3.82
C GLY A 539 -8.78 60.12 3.02
N ALA A 540 -8.90 60.05 1.71
CA ALA A 540 -7.80 60.37 0.76
C ALA A 540 -8.04 61.85 0.34
N PRO A 541 -7.06 62.66 -0.15
CA PRO A 541 -6.10 62.29 -1.22
C PRO A 541 -4.72 63.02 -1.22
N SER A 542 -3.83 62.64 -2.15
CA SER A 542 -2.96 63.49 -3.02
C SER A 542 -1.66 62.74 -3.37
N ARG A 543 -1.48 62.25 -4.61
CA ARG A 543 -0.89 62.93 -5.78
C ARG A 543 0.48 63.58 -5.54
N GLY A 544 1.52 62.96 -6.12
CA GLY A 544 2.78 63.60 -6.52
C GLY A 544 3.27 62.96 -7.84
N VAL A 545 3.34 63.76 -8.90
CA VAL A 545 3.77 63.43 -10.27
C VAL A 545 4.99 64.31 -10.60
N ARG A 546 5.83 63.82 -11.54
CA ARG A 546 6.99 64.43 -12.25
C ARG A 546 8.34 63.95 -11.68
N GLY A 547 9.31 63.49 -12.47
CA GLY A 547 9.52 63.47 -13.93
C GLY A 547 10.93 62.91 -14.24
N PRO A 548 11.33 62.80 -15.51
CA PRO A 548 12.30 61.83 -16.02
C PRO A 548 13.73 62.39 -16.22
N ARG A 549 14.75 61.50 -16.25
CA ARG A 549 16.11 61.73 -16.81
C ARG A 549 16.67 60.37 -17.26
N SER A 550 16.68 60.06 -18.56
CA SER A 550 17.75 60.31 -19.55
C SER A 550 18.95 59.38 -19.43
N SER A 551 19.09 58.49 -20.43
CA SER A 551 20.29 57.76 -20.84
C SER A 551 21.45 58.71 -21.24
N PRO A 552 22.67 58.18 -21.41
CA PRO A 552 23.11 57.93 -22.79
C PRO A 552 23.97 56.65 -23.01
N ASP A 553 23.80 56.11 -24.21
CA ASP A 553 24.77 55.53 -25.17
C ASP A 553 25.95 54.63 -24.76
N GLY A 554 26.12 53.54 -25.52
CA GLY A 554 27.40 52.85 -25.64
C GLY A 554 27.43 51.45 -26.27
N ALA A 555 27.03 51.35 -27.55
CA ALA A 555 27.44 50.40 -28.60
C ALA A 555 28.15 49.05 -28.29
N GLY A 556 27.72 47.96 -28.94
CA GLY A 556 28.56 46.76 -29.07
C GLY A 556 27.95 45.51 -29.71
N ARG A 557 27.67 45.58 -31.02
CA ARG A 557 27.56 44.51 -32.06
C ARG A 557 27.71 43.02 -31.66
N GLY A 558 26.83 42.19 -32.24
CA GLY A 558 27.26 40.96 -32.94
C GLY A 558 26.54 39.66 -32.56
N SER A 559 25.46 39.32 -33.27
CA SER A 559 25.09 37.92 -33.50
C SER A 559 25.97 37.35 -34.62
N PRO A 560 26.23 36.03 -34.62
CA PRO A 560 25.46 35.18 -35.53
C PRO A 560 25.08 33.81 -34.95
N ALA A 561 23.99 33.25 -35.47
CA ALA A 561 23.68 31.81 -35.47
C ALA A 561 24.14 31.21 -36.83
N PRO A 562 23.89 29.93 -37.13
CA PRO A 562 24.34 28.71 -36.46
C PRO A 562 25.16 27.81 -37.44
N GLU A 563 25.96 26.86 -36.94
CA GLU A 563 26.52 25.81 -37.80
C GLU A 563 26.23 24.41 -37.24
N ALA A 564 25.61 23.61 -38.12
CA ALA A 564 25.46 22.17 -38.00
C ALA A 564 26.73 21.49 -38.55
N ARG A 565 27.17 20.40 -37.91
CA ARG A 565 27.90 19.34 -38.61
C ARG A 565 27.75 17.99 -37.92
N ALA A 566 27.56 16.99 -38.76
CA ALA A 566 27.35 15.59 -38.45
C ALA A 566 28.64 14.77 -38.67
N LEU A 567 28.58 13.50 -38.23
CA LEU A 567 29.32 12.31 -38.67
C LEU A 567 30.71 12.01 -38.07
N GLY A 568 30.86 10.77 -37.61
CA GLY A 568 32.11 10.01 -37.65
C GLY A 568 32.38 9.14 -36.42
N GLY A 569 32.19 7.81 -36.53
CA GLY A 569 32.67 6.79 -35.59
C GLY A 569 34.21 6.62 -35.62
N PRO A 570 34.79 5.52 -35.12
CA PRO A 570 34.27 4.14 -35.06
C PRO A 570 33.77 3.66 -33.70
#